data_AF-A0A8J3DN38-F1
#
_entry.id   AF-A0A8J3DN38-F1
#
_cell.length_a   1.000
_cell.length_b   1.000
_cell.length_c   1.000
_cell.angle_alpha   90.00
_cell.angle_beta   90.00
_cell.angle_gamma   90.00
#
_symmetry.space_group_name_H-M   'P 1'
#
loop_
_entity.id
_entity.type
_entity.pdbx_description
1 polymer ?
#
loop_
_entity_poly.entity_id
_entity_poly.type
_entity_poly.pdbx_seq_one_letter_code
_entity_poly.pdbx_strand_id
1 'polypeptide(L)'
;MPRASKATLAYVCAMLSECTAQPPRLLRLLCNQPIDVCAPLLLRSVALSSMDFLTIIGRRGLGHAKVIAARTDLDPQIRDLIATLTAAPAVVQPAIAQALSIEVEPAAPEKMQAPLAPASLPGGKAEAVREQLRSYMKPAGPDGIAQARTDFAVLRAAALSGIPSQIIAAFAARGRIDLSTARRVATSRDPFTMLVGLRKHELAVEQAFFIVAAILPEAFNSTADIRNFASTYAAIGPEEATALLKAFAGSLRTTIPSPLDRDFAVERSSV
;
A
#
# COMPACT_ATOMS: atom_id res chain seq x y z
N MET A 1 18.53 -10.64 16.45
CA MET A 1 19.17 -9.36 16.83
C MET A 1 20.68 -9.61 16.95
N PRO A 2 21.57 -8.77 16.39
CA PRO A 2 23.00 -9.03 16.41
C PRO A 2 23.49 -9.06 17.86
N ARG A 3 24.20 -10.13 18.25
CA ARG A 3 24.72 -10.36 19.61
C ARG A 3 26.01 -9.58 19.90
N ALA A 4 26.18 -8.41 19.29
CA ALA A 4 27.39 -7.60 19.45
C ALA A 4 27.21 -6.58 20.59
N SER A 5 28.28 -6.31 21.34
CA SER A 5 28.25 -5.30 22.40
C SER A 5 28.04 -3.88 21.82
N LYS A 6 27.43 -2.98 22.61
CA LYS A 6 27.22 -1.57 22.23
C LYS A 6 28.53 -0.88 21.82
N ALA A 7 29.62 -1.16 22.54
CA ALA A 7 30.94 -0.61 22.25
C ALA A 7 31.48 -1.11 20.90
N THR A 8 31.33 -2.40 20.60
CA THR A 8 31.72 -2.97 19.30
C THR A 8 30.94 -2.31 18.16
N LEU A 9 29.63 -2.11 18.32
CA LEU A 9 28.82 -1.45 17.30
C LEU A 9 29.22 0.01 17.09
N ALA A 10 29.53 0.75 18.15
CA ALA A 10 29.97 2.14 18.04
C ALA A 10 31.32 2.23 17.30
N TYR A 11 32.25 1.31 17.60
CA TYR A 11 33.51 1.19 16.89
C TYR A 11 33.32 0.90 15.40
N VAL A 12 32.47 -0.07 15.06
CA VAL A 12 32.13 -0.40 13.66
C VAL A 12 31.48 0.80 12.95
N CYS A 13 30.60 1.52 13.63
CA CYS A 13 29.98 2.74 13.08
C CYS A 13 31.03 3.82 12.77
N ALA A 14 32.01 4.01 13.64
CA ALA A 14 33.11 4.94 13.39
C ALA A 14 33.94 4.52 12.17
N MET A 15 34.37 3.26 12.10
CA MET A 15 35.15 2.74 10.97
C MET A 15 34.40 2.82 9.64
N LEU A 16 33.11 2.46 9.66
CA LEU A 16 32.29 2.51 8.45
C LEU A 16 32.01 3.94 8.01
N SER A 17 32.00 4.93 8.92
CA SER A 17 31.72 6.33 8.56
C SER A 17 32.71 6.92 7.55
N GLU A 18 33.93 6.37 7.50
CA GLU A 18 35.01 6.80 6.60
C GLU A 18 35.03 6.01 5.28
N CYS A 19 34.25 4.93 5.19
CA CYS A 19 34.18 4.09 3.98
C CYS A 19 33.25 4.71 2.93
N THR A 20 33.64 4.69 1.65
CA THR A 20 32.83 5.25 0.55
C THR A 20 31.79 4.25 0.01
N ALA A 21 32.11 2.95 0.00
CA ALA A 21 31.24 1.89 -0.49
C ALA A 21 30.69 1.05 0.67
N GLN A 22 29.52 1.42 1.17
CA GLN A 22 28.87 0.75 2.30
C GLN A 22 27.62 -0.01 1.84
N PRO A 23 27.37 -1.25 2.29
CA PRO A 23 26.15 -1.97 1.95
C PRO A 23 24.92 -1.29 2.59
N PRO A 24 23.92 -0.87 1.79
CA PRO A 24 22.85 0.03 2.27
C PRO A 24 21.96 -0.60 3.34
N ARG A 25 21.80 -1.94 3.32
CA ARG A 25 21.03 -2.66 4.35
C ARG A 25 21.70 -2.60 5.72
N LEU A 26 23.03 -2.71 5.77
CA LEU A 26 23.77 -2.63 7.02
C LEU A 26 23.73 -1.21 7.59
N LEU A 27 23.91 -0.21 6.72
CA LEU A 27 23.87 1.20 7.08
C LEU A 27 22.52 1.54 7.74
N ARG A 28 21.41 1.14 7.12
CA ARG A 28 20.07 1.36 7.69
C ARG A 28 19.86 0.63 9.02
N LEU A 29 20.43 -0.56 9.21
CA LEU A 29 20.36 -1.27 10.50
C LEU A 29 21.15 -0.56 11.60
N LEU A 30 22.33 -0.02 11.27
CA LEU A 30 23.18 0.71 12.21
C LEU A 30 22.62 2.11 12.52
N CYS A 31 22.05 2.82 11.55
CA CYS A 31 21.35 4.10 11.79
C CYS A 31 20.08 3.93 12.63
N ASN A 32 19.50 2.73 12.65
CA ASN A 32 18.43 2.37 13.58
C ASN A 32 18.98 1.92 14.95
N GLN A 33 20.23 2.19 15.34
CA GLN A 33 20.72 2.01 16.72
C GLN A 33 20.47 3.27 17.57
N PRO A 34 20.61 3.20 18.91
CA PRO A 34 20.58 4.40 19.75
C PRO A 34 21.67 5.40 19.36
N ILE A 35 21.43 6.67 19.69
CA ILE A 35 22.25 7.81 19.27
C ILE A 35 23.73 7.66 19.66
N ASP A 36 24.00 7.12 20.84
CA ASP A 36 25.36 6.89 21.34
C ASP A 36 26.21 5.96 20.46
N VAL A 37 25.55 5.15 19.61
CA VAL A 37 26.21 4.17 18.73
C VAL A 37 26.34 4.70 17.32
N CYS A 38 25.26 5.27 16.77
CA CYS A 38 25.19 5.64 15.36
C CYS A 38 25.62 7.07 15.05
N ALA A 39 25.87 7.91 16.06
CA ALA A 39 26.33 9.29 15.88
C ALA A 39 27.45 9.46 14.84
N PRO A 40 28.58 8.72 14.88
CA PRO A 40 29.66 8.92 13.90
C PRO A 40 29.22 8.66 12.46
N LEU A 41 28.33 7.68 12.22
CA LEU A 41 27.77 7.45 10.90
C LEU A 41 26.89 8.61 10.43
N LEU A 42 26.04 9.14 11.31
CA LEU A 42 25.15 10.25 10.97
C LEU A 42 25.92 11.53 10.66
N LEU A 43 27.02 11.82 11.38
CA LEU A 43 27.80 13.03 11.14
C LEU A 43 28.65 12.97 9.86
N ARG A 44 29.26 11.83 9.54
CA ARG A 44 30.37 11.79 8.56
C ARG A 44 30.11 10.94 7.33
N SER A 45 29.15 10.02 7.36
CA SER A 45 28.93 9.12 6.23
C SER A 45 28.41 9.88 5.02
N VAL A 46 29.09 9.70 3.87
CA VAL A 46 28.69 10.24 2.56
C VAL A 46 27.67 9.35 1.85
N ALA A 47 27.47 8.12 2.32
CA ALA A 47 26.57 7.14 1.72
C ALA A 47 25.08 7.36 2.10
N LEU A 48 24.79 8.36 2.96
CA LEU A 48 23.45 8.70 3.41
C LEU A 48 22.83 9.77 2.50
N SER A 49 21.67 9.45 1.92
CA SER A 49 20.90 10.41 1.12
C SER A 49 19.97 11.27 1.96
N SER A 50 19.50 12.38 1.39
CA SER A 50 18.43 13.23 1.95
C SER A 50 17.19 12.41 2.39
N MET A 51 16.81 11.40 1.59
CA MET A 51 15.67 10.53 1.89
C MET A 51 15.94 9.63 3.12
N ASP A 52 17.17 9.14 3.29
CA ASP A 52 17.53 8.31 4.44
C ASP A 52 17.47 9.14 5.73
N PHE A 53 17.93 10.40 5.71
CA PHE A 53 17.83 11.29 6.87
C PHE A 53 16.38 11.54 7.29
N LEU A 54 15.48 11.83 6.33
CA LEU A 54 14.04 11.97 6.61
C LEU A 54 13.46 10.70 7.25
N THR A 55 13.84 9.54 6.74
CA THR A 55 13.37 8.26 7.25
C THR A 55 13.87 8.00 8.69
N ILE A 56 15.13 8.34 8.97
CA ILE A 56 15.73 8.19 10.31
C ILE A 56 15.07 9.14 11.30
N ILE A 57 14.88 10.42 10.93
CA ILE A 57 14.21 11.43 11.77
C ILE A 57 12.77 11.01 12.07
N GLY A 58 12.02 10.59 11.05
CA GLY A 58 10.62 10.17 11.22
C GLY A 58 10.47 8.93 12.12
N ARG A 59 11.46 8.03 12.15
CA ARG A 59 11.41 6.80 12.97
C ARG A 59 12.00 6.94 14.37
N ARG A 60 13.05 7.74 14.54
CA ARG A 60 13.78 7.86 15.82
C ARG A 60 13.50 9.17 16.56
N GLY A 61 12.99 10.17 15.87
CA GLY A 61 12.62 11.46 16.44
C GLY A 61 13.78 12.44 16.58
N LEU A 62 13.59 13.42 17.46
CA LEU A 62 14.41 14.63 17.54
C LEU A 62 15.87 14.40 17.98
N GLY A 63 16.15 13.32 18.71
CA GLY A 63 17.52 12.99 19.13
C GLY A 63 18.44 12.85 17.91
N HIS A 64 18.06 11.98 16.97
CA HIS A 64 18.80 11.78 15.72
C HIS A 64 18.79 13.02 14.83
N ALA A 65 17.70 13.79 14.83
CA ALA A 65 17.60 15.05 14.08
C ALA A 65 18.67 16.07 14.53
N LYS A 66 18.86 16.26 15.84
CA LYS A 66 19.88 17.17 16.38
C LYS A 66 21.30 16.80 15.94
N VAL A 67 21.58 15.50 15.88
CA VAL A 67 22.89 14.99 15.43
C VAL A 67 23.09 15.21 13.93
N ILE A 68 22.04 15.01 13.12
CA ILE A 68 22.08 15.28 11.68
C ILE A 68 22.27 16.78 11.40
N ALA A 69 21.65 17.65 12.20
CA ALA A 69 21.80 19.11 12.07
C ALA A 69 23.23 19.62 12.30
N ALA A 70 24.08 18.85 12.99
CA ALA A 70 25.48 19.20 13.19
C ALA A 70 26.34 19.05 11.91
N ARG A 71 25.79 18.48 10.82
CA ARG A 71 26.49 18.33 9.54
C ARG A 71 26.63 19.64 8.79
N THR A 72 27.81 19.84 8.19
CA THR A 72 28.11 20.98 7.32
C THR A 72 27.53 20.81 5.91
N ASP A 73 27.45 19.58 5.41
CA ASP A 73 27.06 19.17 4.05
C ASP A 73 25.58 18.73 3.95
N LEU A 74 24.71 19.33 4.75
CA LEU A 74 23.29 19.00 4.77
C LEU A 74 22.49 19.81 3.75
N ASP A 75 21.57 19.13 3.05
CA ASP A 75 20.57 19.75 2.18
C ASP A 75 19.79 20.87 2.92
N PRO A 76 19.66 22.08 2.33
CA PRO A 76 18.96 23.20 2.96
C PRO A 76 17.52 22.86 3.37
N GLN A 77 16.82 22.00 2.63
CA GLN A 77 15.44 21.62 2.98
C GLN A 77 15.38 20.80 4.28
N ILE A 78 16.33 19.90 4.49
CA ILE A 78 16.40 19.08 5.71
C ILE A 78 16.82 19.94 6.89
N ARG A 79 17.73 20.89 6.66
CA ARG A 79 18.15 21.85 7.70
C ARG A 79 16.96 22.67 8.20
N ASP A 80 16.15 23.19 7.28
CA ASP A 80 14.94 23.94 7.63
C ASP A 80 13.90 23.09 8.37
N LEU A 81 13.70 21.84 7.91
CA LEU A 81 12.85 20.87 8.62
C LEU A 81 13.34 20.61 10.06
N ILE A 82 14.65 20.41 10.26
CA ILE A 82 15.16 20.18 11.63
C ILE A 82 15.04 21.45 12.48
N ALA A 83 15.27 22.63 11.90
CA ALA A 83 15.10 23.90 12.58
C ALA A 83 13.65 24.10 13.05
N THR A 84 12.67 23.86 12.18
CA THR A 84 11.24 23.93 12.54
C THR A 84 10.86 22.90 13.61
N LEU A 85 11.37 21.66 13.50
CA LEU A 85 11.13 20.59 14.49
C LEU A 85 11.78 20.84 15.86
N THR A 86 12.85 21.64 15.92
CA THR A 86 13.58 21.95 17.16
C THR A 86 13.19 23.30 17.77
N ALA A 87 12.71 24.25 16.96
CA ALA A 87 12.17 25.54 17.40
C ALA A 87 10.75 25.42 17.94
N ALA A 88 9.97 24.43 17.48
CA ALA A 88 8.71 24.09 18.13
C ALA A 88 9.01 23.56 19.55
N PRO A 89 8.44 24.16 20.61
CA PRO A 89 8.62 23.65 21.96
C PRO A 89 8.08 22.21 22.02
N ALA A 90 8.85 21.34 22.67
CA ALA A 90 8.65 19.90 22.68
C ALA A 90 7.23 19.50 23.13
N VAL A 91 6.37 19.23 22.16
CA VAL A 91 5.22 18.35 22.35
C VAL A 91 5.65 16.97 21.89
N VAL A 92 5.75 16.08 22.86
CA VAL A 92 5.97 14.64 22.68
C VAL A 92 4.93 14.08 21.69
N GLN A 93 5.40 13.25 20.75
CA GLN A 93 4.64 12.57 19.68
C GLN A 93 3.38 11.81 20.19
N PRO A 94 2.53 11.28 19.29
CA PRO A 94 1.63 11.97 18.37
C PRO A 94 0.18 11.66 18.80
N ALA A 95 -0.53 12.63 19.35
CA ALA A 95 -1.98 12.54 19.44
C ALA A 95 -2.56 12.84 18.06
N ILE A 96 -2.83 11.81 17.26
CA ILE A 96 -3.83 11.92 16.18
C ILE A 96 -5.20 11.86 16.88
N ALA A 97 -5.51 12.89 17.66
CA ALA A 97 -6.80 13.07 18.32
C ALA A 97 -7.14 14.56 18.27
N GLN A 98 -7.99 14.88 17.30
CA GLN A 98 -9.01 15.93 17.33
C GLN A 98 -8.55 17.39 17.44
N ALA A 99 -8.81 18.14 16.37
CA ALA A 99 -9.23 19.54 16.47
C ALA A 99 -10.06 19.93 15.24
N LEU A 100 -11.35 19.62 15.27
CA LEU A 100 -12.40 20.51 14.77
C LEU A 100 -13.64 20.26 15.64
N SER A 101 -13.67 20.92 16.79
CA SER A 101 -14.88 21.06 17.60
C SER A 101 -14.85 22.46 18.18
N ILE A 102 -15.65 23.32 17.54
CA ILE A 102 -16.03 24.65 18.01
C ILE A 102 -16.91 24.46 19.25
N GLU A 103 -16.75 25.38 20.19
CA GLU A 103 -17.37 25.50 21.51
C GLU A 103 -18.88 25.23 21.54
N VAL A 104 -19.33 24.58 22.61
CA VAL A 104 -20.75 24.48 23.01
C VAL A 104 -20.87 24.87 24.48
N GLU A 105 -21.71 25.88 24.75
CA GLU A 105 -22.41 26.08 26.02
C GLU A 105 -23.81 26.68 25.72
N PRO A 106 -24.79 26.66 26.66
CA PRO A 106 -25.86 25.66 26.65
C PRO A 106 -27.28 26.28 26.63
N ALA A 107 -28.29 25.53 26.20
CA ALA A 107 -29.69 25.80 26.58
C ALA A 107 -30.57 24.55 26.39
N ALA A 108 -31.34 24.23 27.43
CA ALA A 108 -32.33 23.15 27.48
C ALA A 108 -33.70 23.65 26.93
N PRO A 109 -34.83 22.95 27.20
CA PRO A 109 -35.42 21.94 26.32
C PRO A 109 -36.87 22.29 25.89
N GLU A 110 -37.35 21.92 24.71
CA GLU A 110 -38.81 21.76 24.55
C GLU A 110 -39.27 20.84 23.39
N LYS A 111 -40.03 19.80 23.81
CA LYS A 111 -41.25 19.18 23.23
C LYS A 111 -41.52 19.44 21.73
N MET A 112 -41.98 18.49 20.92
CA MET A 112 -43.14 17.63 21.13
C MET A 112 -43.37 16.80 19.84
N GLN A 113 -43.79 15.55 19.99
CA GLN A 113 -44.68 14.82 19.07
C GLN A 113 -44.23 14.53 17.62
N ALA A 114 -43.87 13.26 17.40
CA ALA A 114 -44.52 12.50 16.32
C ALA A 114 -46.01 12.32 16.71
N PRO A 115 -46.98 12.23 15.78
CA PRO A 115 -47.07 11.02 14.96
C PRO A 115 -47.74 11.21 13.58
N LEU A 116 -47.88 10.07 12.88
CA LEU A 116 -48.83 9.78 11.77
C LEU A 116 -48.23 9.86 10.36
N ALA A 117 -47.70 8.74 9.90
CA ALA A 117 -48.03 8.25 8.56
C ALA A 117 -49.49 7.76 8.59
N PRO A 118 -50.27 7.87 7.49
CA PRO A 118 -50.11 6.87 6.42
C PRO A 118 -50.46 7.36 4.98
N ALA A 119 -49.85 6.73 3.97
CA ALA A 119 -50.51 6.18 2.76
C ALA A 119 -49.53 6.04 1.56
N SER A 120 -49.33 4.78 1.14
CA SER A 120 -49.00 4.24 -0.20
C SER A 120 -49.38 5.13 -1.41
N LEU A 121 -48.75 5.17 -2.61
CA LEU A 121 -47.74 4.49 -3.46
C LEU A 121 -47.46 5.49 -4.64
N PRO A 122 -46.52 5.36 -5.63
CA PRO A 122 -45.71 4.22 -6.06
C PRO A 122 -44.22 4.61 -6.17
N GLY A 123 -43.44 4.32 -5.13
CA GLY A 123 -42.04 4.74 -5.06
C GLY A 123 -41.05 3.81 -5.75
N GLY A 124 -41.37 2.53 -6.00
CA GLY A 124 -40.36 1.49 -6.25
C GLY A 124 -39.33 1.81 -7.34
N LYS A 125 -39.75 2.42 -8.47
CA LYS A 125 -38.80 2.84 -9.53
C LYS A 125 -38.10 4.16 -9.21
N ALA A 126 -38.78 5.13 -8.62
CA ALA A 126 -38.18 6.42 -8.26
C ALA A 126 -37.29 6.33 -7.01
N GLU A 127 -37.53 5.35 -6.15
CA GLU A 127 -36.76 5.01 -4.97
C GLU A 127 -35.61 4.08 -5.35
N ALA A 128 -35.79 3.12 -6.27
CA ALA A 128 -34.68 2.39 -6.86
C ALA A 128 -33.76 3.30 -7.69
N VAL A 129 -34.30 4.26 -8.43
CA VAL A 129 -33.50 5.27 -9.16
C VAL A 129 -32.83 6.22 -8.16
N ARG A 130 -33.48 6.63 -7.07
CA ARG A 130 -32.83 7.42 -6.02
C ARG A 130 -31.76 6.64 -5.27
N GLU A 131 -31.96 5.34 -5.05
CA GLU A 131 -30.99 4.46 -4.41
C GLU A 131 -29.82 4.15 -5.34
N GLN A 132 -30.07 3.94 -6.64
CA GLN A 132 -29.03 3.88 -7.68
C GLN A 132 -28.27 5.20 -7.77
N LEU A 133 -28.96 6.34 -7.83
CA LEU A 133 -28.31 7.65 -7.85
C LEU A 133 -27.51 7.91 -6.56
N ARG A 134 -27.98 7.47 -5.38
CA ARG A 134 -27.19 7.48 -4.14
C ARG A 134 -25.99 6.54 -4.20
N SER A 135 -26.10 5.40 -4.86
CA SER A 135 -24.98 4.47 -5.07
C SER A 135 -23.91 5.08 -6.01
N TYR A 136 -24.34 5.84 -7.03
CA TYR A 136 -23.45 6.57 -7.94
C TYR A 136 -22.89 7.86 -7.32
N MET A 137 -23.64 8.51 -6.43
CA MET A 137 -23.25 9.75 -5.74
C MET A 137 -22.57 9.50 -4.38
N LYS A 138 -22.30 8.24 -4.01
CA LYS A 138 -21.49 7.95 -2.83
C LYS A 138 -20.05 8.35 -3.18
N PRO A 139 -19.52 9.49 -2.69
CA PRO A 139 -18.10 9.73 -2.83
C PRO A 139 -17.39 8.54 -2.19
N ALA A 140 -16.26 8.11 -2.76
CA ALA A 140 -15.37 7.17 -2.08
C ALA A 140 -15.17 7.70 -0.67
N GLY A 141 -15.84 7.08 0.30
CA GLY A 141 -15.87 7.60 1.66
C GLY A 141 -14.45 7.67 2.21
N PRO A 142 -14.21 8.38 3.32
CA PRO A 142 -12.92 8.33 4.00
C PRO A 142 -12.45 6.86 4.21
N ASP A 143 -13.40 5.94 4.38
CA ASP A 143 -13.16 4.49 4.46
C ASP A 143 -12.65 3.88 3.14
N GLY A 144 -13.14 4.31 1.98
CA GLY A 144 -12.68 3.82 0.67
C GLY A 144 -11.26 4.29 0.35
N ILE A 145 -10.93 5.54 0.68
CA ILE A 145 -9.58 6.09 0.51
C ILE A 145 -8.59 5.42 1.49
N ALA A 146 -9.01 5.21 2.74
CA ALA A 146 -8.21 4.49 3.73
C ALA A 146 -8.01 3.02 3.31
N GLN A 147 -9.06 2.36 2.84
CA GLN A 147 -9.03 1.00 2.33
C GLN A 147 -8.10 0.88 1.12
N ALA A 148 -8.25 1.71 0.09
CA ALA A 148 -7.38 1.71 -1.09
C ALA A 148 -5.90 1.94 -0.71
N ARG A 149 -5.62 2.81 0.27
CA ARG A 149 -4.27 2.99 0.82
C ARG A 149 -3.72 1.74 1.50
N THR A 150 -4.55 1.03 2.27
CA THR A 150 -4.15 -0.25 2.89
C THR A 150 -3.97 -1.36 1.85
N ASP A 151 -4.81 -1.39 0.82
CA ASP A 151 -4.79 -2.39 -0.24
C ASP A 151 -3.53 -2.22 -1.08
N PHE A 152 -3.19 -0.98 -1.42
CA PHE A 152 -1.94 -0.65 -2.07
C PHE A 152 -0.72 -1.06 -1.23
N ALA A 153 -0.71 -0.78 0.07
CA ALA A 153 0.44 -1.11 0.93
C ALA A 153 0.70 -2.62 0.98
N VAL A 154 -0.35 -3.44 1.08
CA VAL A 154 -0.27 -4.90 1.10
C VAL A 154 0.14 -5.45 -0.27
N LEU A 155 -0.50 -5.00 -1.35
CA LEU A 155 -0.15 -5.43 -2.71
C LEU A 155 1.27 -5.03 -3.10
N ARG A 156 1.71 -3.83 -2.69
CA ARG A 156 3.09 -3.37 -2.87
C ARG A 156 4.09 -4.26 -2.14
N ALA A 157 3.82 -4.60 -0.87
CA ALA A 157 4.70 -5.48 -0.11
C ALA A 157 4.78 -6.87 -0.75
N ALA A 158 3.64 -7.40 -1.21
CA ALA A 158 3.56 -8.68 -1.90
C ALA A 158 4.30 -8.65 -3.25
N ALA A 159 4.11 -7.62 -4.08
CA ALA A 159 4.77 -7.46 -5.36
C ALA A 159 6.29 -7.37 -5.22
N LEU A 160 6.76 -6.56 -4.26
CA LEU A 160 8.20 -6.39 -4.00
C LEU A 160 8.84 -7.58 -3.29
N SER A 161 8.06 -8.48 -2.69
CA SER A 161 8.59 -9.70 -2.07
C SER A 161 9.16 -10.67 -3.09
N GLY A 162 8.71 -10.60 -4.36
CA GLY A 162 9.04 -11.56 -5.41
C GLY A 162 8.46 -12.96 -5.19
N ILE A 163 7.64 -13.17 -4.16
CA ILE A 163 7.04 -14.46 -3.81
C ILE A 163 5.63 -14.52 -4.42
N PRO A 164 5.37 -15.38 -5.43
CA PRO A 164 4.09 -15.42 -6.13
C PRO A 164 2.90 -15.71 -5.21
N SER A 165 3.08 -16.58 -4.20
CA SER A 165 2.01 -16.94 -3.26
C SER A 165 1.51 -15.75 -2.42
N GLN A 166 2.38 -14.78 -2.12
CA GLN A 166 1.98 -13.57 -1.39
C GLN A 166 1.13 -12.65 -2.25
N ILE A 167 1.46 -12.53 -3.54
CA ILE A 167 0.68 -11.74 -4.51
C ILE A 167 -0.70 -12.37 -4.67
N ILE A 168 -0.76 -13.68 -4.88
CA ILE A 168 -2.02 -14.43 -5.00
C ILE A 168 -2.90 -14.25 -3.76
N ALA A 169 -2.31 -14.39 -2.57
CA ALA A 169 -3.02 -14.20 -1.30
C ALA A 169 -3.52 -12.76 -1.14
N ALA A 170 -2.72 -11.76 -1.53
CA ALA A 170 -3.11 -10.35 -1.47
C ALA A 170 -4.27 -10.02 -2.42
N PHE A 171 -4.25 -10.54 -3.64
CA PHE A 171 -5.37 -10.40 -4.60
C PHE A 171 -6.64 -11.07 -4.08
N ALA A 172 -6.54 -12.28 -3.54
CA ALA A 172 -7.70 -13.03 -3.04
C ALA A 172 -8.32 -12.38 -1.79
N ALA A 173 -7.50 -12.07 -0.78
CA ALA A 173 -7.96 -11.56 0.51
C ALA A 173 -8.62 -10.18 0.40
N ARG A 174 -8.15 -9.35 -0.54
CA ARG A 174 -8.56 -7.94 -0.61
C ARG A 174 -9.46 -7.63 -1.81
N GLY A 175 -9.33 -8.37 -2.90
CA GLY A 175 -10.13 -8.19 -4.10
C GLY A 175 -11.52 -8.82 -3.99
N ARG A 176 -11.85 -9.60 -2.95
CA ARG A 176 -13.05 -10.46 -2.94
C ARG A 176 -13.14 -11.33 -4.21
N ILE A 177 -11.98 -11.77 -4.71
CA ILE A 177 -11.85 -12.65 -5.88
C ILE A 177 -11.51 -14.04 -5.32
N ASP A 178 -12.08 -15.09 -5.91
CA ASP A 178 -11.74 -16.46 -5.53
C ASP A 178 -10.24 -16.75 -5.73
N LEU A 179 -9.66 -17.63 -4.90
CA LEU A 179 -8.24 -17.94 -4.91
C LEU A 179 -7.77 -18.48 -6.27
N SER A 180 -8.64 -19.23 -6.97
CA SER A 180 -8.37 -19.73 -8.32
C SER A 180 -8.20 -18.60 -9.33
N THR A 181 -9.03 -17.57 -9.25
CA THR A 181 -9.01 -16.42 -10.16
C THR A 181 -7.86 -15.48 -9.80
N ALA A 182 -7.61 -15.26 -8.50
CA ALA A 182 -6.45 -14.52 -8.03
C ALA A 182 -5.13 -15.15 -8.51
N ARG A 183 -5.03 -16.49 -8.48
CA ARG A 183 -3.86 -17.22 -9.00
C ARG A 183 -3.65 -16.97 -10.48
N ARG A 184 -4.73 -17.00 -11.28
CA ARG A 184 -4.64 -16.76 -12.73
C ARG A 184 -4.21 -15.34 -13.05
N VAL A 185 -4.80 -14.35 -12.37
CA VAL A 185 -4.44 -12.94 -12.56
C VAL A 185 -2.97 -12.71 -12.21
N ALA A 186 -2.51 -13.18 -11.05
CA ALA A 186 -1.15 -12.97 -10.57
C ALA A 186 -0.07 -13.73 -11.37
N THR A 187 -0.43 -14.85 -12.00
CA THR A 187 0.50 -15.66 -12.82
C THR A 187 0.37 -15.35 -14.32
N SER A 188 -0.59 -14.51 -14.71
CA SER A 188 -0.79 -14.14 -16.10
C SER A 188 0.42 -13.37 -16.61
N ARG A 189 0.92 -13.74 -17.79
CA ARG A 189 1.90 -12.94 -18.55
C ARG A 189 1.24 -11.82 -19.34
N ASP A 190 -0.08 -11.83 -19.46
CA ASP A 190 -0.83 -10.78 -20.13
C ASP A 190 -1.07 -9.60 -19.16
N PRO A 191 -0.54 -8.40 -19.46
CA PRO A 191 -0.71 -7.20 -18.64
C PRO A 191 -2.18 -6.80 -18.48
N PHE A 192 -3.03 -7.07 -19.49
CA PHE A 192 -4.44 -6.70 -19.46
C PHE A 192 -5.21 -7.50 -18.39
N THR A 193 -4.98 -8.81 -18.30
CA THR A 193 -5.57 -9.65 -17.25
C THR A 193 -5.21 -9.16 -15.84
N MET A 194 -3.95 -8.73 -15.64
CA MET A 194 -3.51 -8.17 -14.37
C MET A 194 -4.17 -6.82 -14.07
N LEU A 195 -4.27 -5.96 -15.09
CA LEU A 195 -4.91 -4.65 -15.04
C LEU A 195 -6.37 -4.77 -14.57
N VAL A 196 -7.13 -5.69 -15.16
CA VAL A 196 -8.53 -5.98 -14.77
C VAL A 196 -8.60 -6.44 -13.31
N GLY A 197 -7.67 -7.29 -12.87
CA GLY A 197 -7.59 -7.71 -11.46
C GLY A 197 -7.33 -6.56 -10.50
N LEU A 198 -6.43 -5.64 -10.86
CA LEU A 198 -6.08 -4.47 -10.05
C LEU A 198 -7.18 -3.42 -9.98
N ARG A 199 -8.04 -3.31 -11.00
CA ARG A 199 -9.12 -2.31 -11.00
C ARG A 199 -10.12 -2.52 -9.87
N LYS A 200 -10.32 -3.78 -9.45
CA LYS A 200 -11.20 -4.14 -8.33
C LYS A 200 -10.72 -3.63 -6.97
N HIS A 201 -9.44 -3.27 -6.85
CA HIS A 201 -8.85 -2.71 -5.63
C HIS A 201 -8.95 -1.17 -5.57
N GLU A 202 -9.65 -0.55 -6.54
CA GLU A 202 -9.87 0.91 -6.62
C GLU A 202 -8.56 1.72 -6.51
N LEU A 203 -7.46 1.14 -6.97
CA LEU A 203 -6.14 1.76 -6.93
C LEU A 203 -6.07 2.94 -7.90
N ALA A 204 -5.23 3.91 -7.57
CA ALA A 204 -4.85 4.94 -8.52
C ALA A 204 -4.02 4.34 -9.66
N VAL A 205 -3.99 5.01 -10.82
CA VAL A 205 -3.28 4.53 -12.03
C VAL A 205 -1.80 4.30 -11.72
N GLU A 206 -1.18 5.19 -10.96
CA GLU A 206 0.23 5.15 -10.57
C GLU A 206 0.54 3.96 -9.66
N GLN A 207 -0.40 3.64 -8.77
CA GLN A 207 -0.31 2.50 -7.86
C GLN A 207 -0.44 1.17 -8.61
N ALA A 208 -1.40 1.09 -9.53
CA ALA A 208 -1.57 -0.07 -10.39
C ALA A 208 -0.34 -0.27 -11.28
N PHE A 209 0.15 0.80 -11.92
CA PHE A 209 1.38 0.78 -12.71
C PHE A 209 2.57 0.22 -11.92
N PHE A 210 2.79 0.72 -10.70
CA PHE A 210 3.87 0.24 -9.84
C PHE A 210 3.78 -1.27 -9.58
N ILE A 211 2.57 -1.77 -9.27
CA ILE A 211 2.38 -3.19 -8.98
C ILE A 211 2.65 -4.03 -10.24
N VAL A 212 2.15 -3.62 -11.40
CA VAL A 212 2.41 -4.34 -12.66
C VAL A 212 3.90 -4.33 -12.99
N ALA A 213 4.57 -3.19 -12.89
CA ALA A 213 6.00 -3.06 -13.18
C ALA A 213 6.88 -3.88 -12.21
N ALA A 214 6.44 -4.05 -10.96
CA ALA A 214 7.14 -4.87 -9.98
C ALA A 214 6.98 -6.38 -10.24
N ILE A 215 5.85 -6.82 -10.82
CA ILE A 215 5.56 -8.23 -11.08
C ILE A 215 6.01 -8.66 -12.48
N LEU A 216 5.79 -7.81 -13.49
CA LEU A 216 6.23 -7.97 -14.87
C LEU A 216 6.98 -6.72 -15.36
N PRO A 217 8.29 -6.62 -15.10
CA PRO A 217 9.10 -5.53 -15.61
C PRO A 217 9.09 -5.45 -17.15
N GLU A 218 9.00 -6.60 -17.83
CA GLU A 218 8.99 -6.71 -19.30
C GLU A 218 7.73 -6.15 -19.96
N ALA A 219 6.68 -5.84 -19.18
CA ALA A 219 5.43 -5.28 -19.71
C ALA A 219 5.58 -3.83 -20.19
N PHE A 220 6.66 -3.14 -19.80
CA PHE A 220 6.87 -1.72 -20.09
C PHE A 220 8.26 -1.50 -20.68
N ASN A 221 8.36 -1.58 -22.01
CA ASN A 221 9.63 -1.37 -22.72
C ASN A 221 9.71 0.04 -23.33
N SER A 222 8.59 0.74 -23.45
CA SER A 222 8.49 2.06 -24.04
C SER A 222 7.51 2.98 -23.32
N THR A 223 7.65 4.28 -23.51
CA THR A 223 6.69 5.28 -23.04
C THR A 223 5.29 5.08 -23.65
N ALA A 224 5.20 4.46 -24.82
CA ALA A 224 3.92 4.13 -25.45
C ALA A 224 3.16 3.05 -24.67
N ASP A 225 3.86 2.05 -24.13
CA ASP A 225 3.27 0.98 -23.32
C ASP A 225 2.68 1.53 -22.02
N ILE A 226 3.41 2.46 -21.38
CA ILE A 226 2.97 3.15 -20.17
C ILE A 226 1.71 3.98 -20.46
N ARG A 227 1.69 4.71 -21.57
CA ARG A 227 0.52 5.51 -21.98
C ARG A 227 -0.69 4.61 -22.24
N ASN A 228 -0.50 3.52 -22.99
CA ASN A 228 -1.55 2.57 -23.32
C ASN A 228 -2.12 1.89 -22.07
N PHE A 229 -1.25 1.53 -21.12
CA PHE A 229 -1.67 1.02 -19.82
C PHE A 229 -2.52 2.03 -19.06
N ALA A 230 -2.05 3.29 -18.94
CA ALA A 230 -2.76 4.33 -18.21
C ALA A 230 -4.14 4.64 -18.82
N SER A 231 -4.23 4.74 -20.15
CA SER A 231 -5.51 4.95 -20.84
C SER A 231 -6.46 3.76 -20.67
N THR A 232 -5.94 2.54 -20.76
CA THR A 232 -6.76 1.31 -20.62
C THR A 232 -7.25 1.13 -19.18
N TYR A 233 -6.40 1.41 -18.18
CA TYR A 233 -6.80 1.33 -16.77
C TYR A 233 -7.85 2.38 -16.40
N ALA A 234 -7.72 3.60 -16.93
CA ALA A 234 -8.71 4.66 -16.70
C ALA A 234 -10.05 4.38 -17.39
N ALA A 235 -10.05 3.71 -18.54
CA ALA A 235 -11.25 3.37 -19.28
C ALA A 235 -12.11 2.29 -18.61
N ILE A 236 -11.49 1.37 -17.86
CA ILE A 236 -12.20 0.23 -17.25
C ILE A 236 -12.82 0.65 -15.91
N GLY A 237 -14.13 0.53 -15.79
CA GLY A 237 -14.85 0.71 -14.53
C GLY A 237 -14.65 -0.47 -13.54
N PRO A 238 -14.83 -0.26 -12.23
CA PRO A 238 -14.72 -1.34 -11.25
C PRO A 238 -15.77 -2.45 -11.47
N GLU A 239 -16.99 -2.09 -11.89
CA GLU A 239 -18.05 -3.07 -12.19
C GLU A 239 -17.74 -3.87 -13.46
N GLU A 240 -17.26 -3.20 -14.50
CA GLU A 240 -16.83 -3.83 -15.75
C GLU A 240 -15.69 -4.81 -15.53
N ALA A 241 -14.73 -4.46 -14.66
CA ALA A 241 -13.66 -5.35 -14.25
C ALA A 241 -14.20 -6.63 -13.59
N THR A 242 -15.27 -6.55 -12.78
CA THR A 242 -15.87 -7.76 -12.20
C THR A 242 -16.55 -8.65 -13.25
N ALA A 243 -17.19 -8.05 -14.27
CA ALA A 243 -17.80 -8.78 -15.37
C ALA A 243 -16.73 -9.49 -16.22
N LEU A 244 -15.64 -8.79 -16.53
CA LEU A 244 -14.50 -9.35 -17.25
C LEU A 244 -13.85 -10.50 -16.47
N LEU A 245 -13.61 -10.35 -15.15
CA LEU A 245 -13.07 -11.44 -14.33
C LEU A 245 -13.99 -12.67 -14.28
N LYS A 246 -15.32 -12.46 -14.26
CA LYS A 246 -16.29 -13.56 -14.35
C LYS A 246 -16.28 -14.23 -15.71
N ALA A 247 -16.16 -13.47 -16.80
CA ALA A 247 -16.01 -14.03 -18.15
C ALA A 247 -14.70 -14.85 -18.26
N PHE A 248 -13.60 -14.34 -17.71
CA PHE A 248 -12.34 -15.08 -17.61
C PHE A 248 -12.49 -16.37 -16.82
N ALA A 249 -13.19 -16.35 -15.67
CA ALA A 249 -13.48 -17.53 -14.86
C ALA A 249 -14.41 -18.53 -15.58
N GLY A 250 -15.40 -18.03 -16.33
CA GLY A 250 -16.31 -18.82 -17.15
C GLY A 250 -15.63 -19.53 -18.31
N SER A 251 -14.65 -18.88 -18.95
CA SER A 251 -13.85 -19.46 -20.04
C SER A 251 -13.03 -20.70 -19.64
N LEU A 252 -12.88 -21.00 -18.34
CA LEU A 252 -12.26 -22.24 -17.87
C LEU A 252 -13.25 -23.40 -17.68
N ARG A 253 -14.55 -23.14 -17.59
CA ARG A 253 -15.54 -24.23 -17.46
C ARG A 253 -15.74 -24.99 -18.77
N THR A 254 -15.25 -24.46 -19.89
CA THR A 254 -15.35 -25.07 -21.21
C THR A 254 -14.08 -25.74 -21.70
N THR A 255 -13.01 -25.79 -20.90
CA THR A 255 -11.74 -26.40 -21.32
C THR A 255 -11.09 -27.22 -20.22
N ILE A 256 -11.39 -28.52 -20.31
CA ILE A 256 -10.57 -29.70 -19.99
C ILE A 256 -10.79 -30.33 -18.59
N PRO A 257 -11.14 -31.63 -18.53
CA PRO A 257 -11.26 -32.40 -17.28
C PRO A 257 -9.90 -32.56 -16.59
N SER A 258 -9.94 -32.61 -15.26
CA SER A 258 -8.76 -32.75 -14.39
C SER A 258 -8.00 -34.05 -14.68
N PRO A 259 -6.65 -34.03 -14.79
CA PRO A 259 -5.84 -35.23 -14.95
C PRO A 259 -5.72 -36.09 -13.68
N LEU A 260 -6.48 -35.79 -12.63
CA LEU A 260 -6.54 -36.60 -11.41
C LEU A 260 -7.60 -37.72 -11.44
N ASP A 261 -8.33 -37.88 -12.55
CA ASP A 261 -9.27 -39.01 -12.75
C ASP A 261 -8.65 -40.20 -13.51
N ARG A 262 -7.32 -40.31 -13.59
CA ARG A 262 -6.65 -41.42 -14.32
C ARG A 262 -5.94 -42.48 -13.47
N ASP A 263 -6.01 -42.41 -12.14
CA ASP A 263 -5.32 -43.38 -11.27
C ASP A 263 -6.24 -44.26 -10.42
N PHE A 264 -7.35 -44.74 -10.99
CA PHE A 264 -8.10 -45.89 -10.45
C PHE A 264 -8.50 -46.91 -11.53
N ALA A 265 -7.58 -47.24 -12.42
CA ALA A 265 -7.70 -48.42 -13.28
C ALA A 265 -6.33 -49.02 -13.59
N VAL A 266 -5.65 -49.53 -12.56
CA VAL A 266 -4.68 -50.62 -12.75
C VAL A 266 -5.23 -51.85 -12.04
N GLU A 267 -5.02 -53.00 -12.67
CA GLU A 267 -5.35 -54.36 -12.25
C GLU A 267 -6.72 -54.90 -12.65
N ARG A 268 -6.83 -55.34 -13.91
CA ARG A 268 -6.87 -56.79 -14.18
C ARG A 268 -6.06 -57.13 -15.43
N SER A 269 -4.83 -57.57 -15.17
CA SER A 269 -4.06 -58.44 -16.06
C SER A 269 -4.80 -59.77 -16.23
N SER A 270 -4.88 -60.28 -17.46
CA SER A 270 -4.64 -61.68 -17.86
C SER A 270 -5.36 -61.97 -19.19
N VAL A 271 -4.65 -61.92 -20.31
CA VAL A 271 -4.44 -63.04 -21.28
C VAL A 271 -3.17 -62.72 -22.08
#